data_AF-A0A969Y734-F1
#
_entry.id   AF-A0A969Y734-F1
#
_cell.length_a   1.000
_cell.length_b   1.000
_cell.length_c   1.000
_cell.angle_alpha   90.00
_cell.angle_beta   90.00
_cell.angle_gamma   90.00
#
_symmetry.space_group_name_H-M   'P 1'
#
loop_
_entity.id
_entity.type
_entity.pdbx_description
1 polymer ?
#
loop_
_entity_poly.entity_id
_entity_poly.type
_entity_poly.pdbx_seq_one_letter_code
_entity_poly.pdbx_strand_id
1 'polypeptide(L)' 'MKQITYAPSEQYYEGIISKIDDCSVTIDIKGRLGRLSLARRLIISDYELEVGQEVGFVLSYPEVLQESCAGRL' A
#
# COMPACT_ATOMS: atom_id res chain seq x y z
N MET A 1 17.83 -2.23 15.65
CA MET A 1 16.60 -2.45 14.86
C MET A 1 15.46 -1.86 15.67
N LYS A 2 14.94 -0.70 15.29
CA LYS A 2 14.03 0.08 16.15
C LYS A 2 12.58 -0.28 15.80
N GLN A 3 11.95 -1.01 16.70
CA GLN A 3 10.54 -1.39 16.64
C GLN A 3 9.68 -0.14 16.81
N ILE A 4 8.70 0.07 15.93
CA ILE A 4 7.74 1.17 16.04
C ILE A 4 6.81 0.90 17.23
N THR A 5 6.91 1.74 18.26
CA THR A 5 6.22 1.58 19.56
C THR A 5 4.77 2.07 19.55
N TYR A 6 4.37 2.89 18.57
CA TYR A 6 3.01 3.44 18.49
C TYR A 6 2.66 3.73 17.04
N ALA A 7 2.06 2.78 16.34
CA ALA A 7 1.22 3.12 15.21
C ALA A 7 -0.14 3.52 15.81
N PRO A 8 -0.61 4.77 15.64
CA PRO A 8 -1.97 5.11 16.06
C PRO A 8 -2.93 4.17 15.33
N SER A 9 -3.79 3.49 16.09
CA SER A 9 -4.73 2.47 15.61
C SER A 9 -5.67 2.98 14.50
N GLU A 10 -5.77 4.29 14.31
CA GLU A 10 -6.67 4.94 13.37
C GLU A 10 -6.19 4.87 11.90
N GLN A 11 -4.96 4.44 11.62
CA GLN A 11 -4.41 4.43 10.24
C GLN A 11 -3.88 3.05 9.81
N TYR A 12 -4.38 1.97 10.41
CA TYR A 12 -4.04 0.62 10.00
C TYR A 12 -4.97 0.14 8.88
N TYR A 13 -4.38 -0.23 7.74
CA TYR A 13 -5.09 -0.77 6.59
C TYR A 13 -4.70 -2.22 6.39
N GLU A 14 -5.69 -3.03 5.98
CA GLU A 14 -5.49 -4.41 5.57
C GLU A 14 -5.77 -4.53 4.07
N GLY A 15 -5.07 -5.44 3.41
CA GLY A 15 -5.25 -5.73 2.00
C GLY A 15 -4.79 -7.12 1.63
N ILE A 16 -5.00 -7.48 0.37
CA ILE A 16 -4.56 -8.75 -0.22
C ILE A 16 -3.66 -8.42 -1.41
N ILE A 17 -2.53 -9.11 -1.53
CA ILE A 17 -1.69 -8.99 -2.72
C ILE A 17 -2.45 -9.55 -3.92
N SER A 18 -2.82 -8.68 -4.85
CA SER A 18 -3.60 -9.05 -6.05
C SER A 18 -2.72 -9.31 -7.27
N LYS A 19 -1.56 -8.64 -7.34
CA LYS A 19 -0.62 -8.76 -8.46
C LYS A 19 0.80 -8.52 -7.99
N ILE A 20 1.73 -9.27 -8.56
CA ILE A 20 3.16 -9.12 -8.36
C ILE A 20 3.80 -8.97 -9.73
N ASP A 21 4.48 -7.85 -9.94
CA ASP A 21 5.33 -7.58 -11.09
C ASP A 21 6.82 -7.62 -10.65
N ASP A 22 7.74 -7.49 -11.61
CA ASP A 22 9.18 -7.54 -11.35
C ASP A 22 9.66 -6.47 -10.36
N CYS A 23 9.06 -5.28 -10.40
CA CYS A 23 9.47 -4.14 -9.59
C CYS A 23 8.38 -3.60 -8.65
N SER A 24 7.11 -4.00 -8.86
CA SER A 24 5.96 -3.50 -8.11
C SER A 24 5.08 -4.62 -7.61
N VAL A 25 4.37 -4.33 -6.53
CA VAL A 25 3.34 -5.21 -5.96
C VAL A 25 2.09 -4.38 -5.78
N THR A 26 0.97 -4.94 -6.22
CA THR A 26 -0.35 -4.33 -6.11
C THR A 26 -1.13 -5.00 -4.99
N ILE A 27 -1.50 -4.19 -4.00
CA ILE A 27 -2.31 -4.59 -2.86
C ILE A 27 -3.73 -4.07 -3.08
N ASP A 28 -4.71 -4.97 -3.04
CA ASP A 28 -6.12 -4.61 -3.04
C ASP A 28 -6.55 -4.36 -1.58
N ILE A 29 -6.95 -3.13 -1.27
CA ILE A 29 -7.25 -2.73 0.11
C ILE A 29 -8.63 -3.25 0.48
N LYS A 30 -8.72 -3.99 1.59
CA LYS A 30 -9.98 -4.49 2.13
C LYS A 30 -10.94 -3.32 2.37
N GLY A 31 -12.23 -3.55 2.16
CA GLY A 31 -13.24 -2.49 2.20
C GLY A 31 -13.42 -1.74 0.87
N ARG A 32 -12.84 -2.25 -0.24
CA ARG A 32 -12.98 -1.68 -1.60
C ARG A 32 -12.47 -0.24 -1.71
N LEU A 33 -11.48 0.11 -0.88
CA LEU A 33 -10.84 1.44 -0.90
C LEU A 33 -9.94 1.65 -2.13
N GLY A 34 -9.71 0.58 -2.91
CA GLY A 34 -8.99 0.63 -4.17
C GLY A 34 -7.73 -0.23 -4.13
N ARG A 35 -6.80 0.08 -5.03
CA ARG A 35 -5.55 -0.64 -5.19
C ARG A 35 -4.37 0.28 -4.92
N LEU A 36 -3.44 -0.20 -4.11
CA LEU A 36 -2.18 0.46 -3.83
C LEU A 36 -1.06 -0.31 -4.52
N SER A 37 -0.34 0.35 -5.43
CA SER A 37 0.85 -0.24 -6.05
C SER A 37 2.10 0.38 -5.46
N LEU A 38 2.95 -0.45 -4.86
CA LEU A 38 4.20 -0.05 -4.23
C LEU A 38 5.37 -0.80 -4.86
N ALA A 39 6.57 -0.24 -4.76
CA ALA A 39 7.78 -0.96 -5.17
C ALA A 39 8.06 -2.13 -4.22
N ARG A 40 8.55 -3.26 -4.75
CA ARG A 40 8.86 -4.47 -3.95
C ARG A 40 9.74 -4.19 -2.74
N ARG A 41 10.70 -3.27 -2.87
CA ARG A 41 11.62 -2.85 -1.80
C ARG A 41 10.96 -2.21 -0.58
N LEU A 42 9.71 -1.74 -0.72
CA LEU A 42 8.95 -1.12 0.40
C LEU A 42 8.18 -2.16 1.21
N ILE A 43 8.10 -3.40 0.72
CA ILE A 43 7.41 -4.48 1.42
C ILE A 43 8.41 -5.15 2.37
N ILE A 44 8.07 -5.10 3.65
CA ILE A 44 8.83 -5.78 4.71
C ILE A 44 8.21 -7.17 4.84
N SER A 45 8.94 -8.20 4.41
CA SER A 45 8.53 -9.59 4.51
C SER A 45 9.77 -10.46 4.75
N ASP A 46 9.66 -11.43 5.66
CA ASP A 46 10.68 -12.47 5.85
C ASP A 46 10.51 -13.63 4.86
N TYR A 47 9.42 -13.61 4.06
CA TYR A 47 9.03 -14.66 3.12
C TYR A 47 8.91 -14.11 1.70
N GLU A 48 8.94 -15.03 0.73
CA GLU A 48 8.66 -14.68 -0.67
C GLU A 48 7.22 -14.20 -0.83
N LEU A 49 7.06 -13.15 -1.65
CA LEU A 49 5.77 -12.51 -1.88
C LEU A 49 4.97 -13.35 -2.87
N GLU A 50 3.73 -13.68 -2.48
CA GLU A 50 2.80 -14.46 -3.29
C GLU A 50 1.44 -13.77 -3.41
N VAL A 51 0.78 -13.99 -4.55
CA VAL A 51 -0.57 -13.48 -4.79
C VAL A 51 -1.55 -14.19 -3.86
N GLY A 52 -2.41 -13.43 -3.19
CA GLY A 52 -3.37 -13.94 -2.21
C GLY A 52 -2.93 -13.77 -0.75
N GLN A 53 -1.68 -13.37 -0.48
CA GLN A 53 -1.23 -13.10 0.88
C GLN A 53 -1.90 -11.85 1.46
N GLU A 54 -2.33 -11.95 2.72
CA GLU A 54 -2.84 -10.81 3.48
C GLU A 54 -1.69 -9.92 3.96
N VAL A 55 -1.85 -8.61 3.81
CA VAL A 55 -0.87 -7.61 4.22
C VAL A 55 -1.55 -6.54 5.05
N GLY A 56 -0.86 -6.09 6.09
CA GLY A 56 -1.26 -4.98 6.94
C GLY A 56 -0.24 -3.87 6.89
N PHE A 57 -0.68 -2.64 6.70
CA PHE A 57 0.22 -1.50 6.56
C PHE A 57 -0.40 -0.22 7.11
N VAL A 58 0.46 0.71 7.48
CA VAL A 58 0.08 2.07 7.87
C VAL A 58 0.43 2.99 6.71
N LEU A 59 -0.53 3.79 6.27
CA LEU A 59 -0.31 4.85 5.28
C LEU A 59 -0.01 6.16 6.00
N SER A 60 1.05 6.85 5.60
CA SER A 60 1.21 8.28 5.88
C SER A 60 0.18 9.07 5.06
N TYR A 61 -0.31 10.19 5.60
CA TYR A 61 -1.31 11.05 4.93
C TYR A 61 -0.85 11.51 3.54
N PRO A 62 -1.50 11.02 2.45
CA PRO A 62 -1.28 11.56 1.12
C PRO A 62 -2.21 12.75 0.91
N GLU A 63 -1.63 13.93 0.67
CA GLU A 63 -2.39 15.16 0.39
C GLU A 63 -2.18 15.59 -1.06
N VAL A 64 -3.28 15.73 -1.82
CA VAL A 64 -3.27 16.35 -3.16
C VAL A 64 -3.75 17.78 -3.01
N LEU A 65 -2.84 18.72 -3.15
CA LEU A 65 -3.03 20.11 -2.69
C LEU A 65 -3.72 21.03 -3.71
N GLN A 66 -3.78 20.67 -5.01
CA GLN A 66 -4.36 21.54 -6.06
C GLN A 66 -4.43 20.92 -7.47
N GLU A 67 -5.06 21.68 -8.37
CA GLU A 67 -6.06 21.11 -9.28
C GLU A 67 -5.58 20.63 -10.64
N SER A 68 -4.58 21.25 -11.29
CA SER A 68 -4.73 21.48 -12.74
C SER A 68 -5.19 20.26 -13.55
N CYS A 69 -6.51 20.25 -13.73
CA CYS A 69 -7.21 19.71 -14.86
C CYS A 69 -6.67 20.46 -16.07
N ALA A 70 -5.64 19.90 -16.72
CA ALA A 70 -5.40 20.27 -18.10
C ALA A 70 -6.54 19.63 -18.90
N GLY A 71 -7.59 20.40 -19.15
CA GLY A 71 -8.47 20.14 -20.27
C GLY A 71 -7.60 19.99 -21.53
N ARG A 72 -7.30 18.74 -21.89
CA ARG A 72 -6.84 18.32 -23.21
C ARG A 72 -6.95 16.80 -23.36
N LEU A 73 -8.20 16.34 -23.49
CA LEU A 73 -8.58 15.25 -24.39
C LEU A 73 -9.93 15.63 -25.02
#